data_AF-A0A842UUA6-F1
#
_entry.id   AF-A0A842UUA6-F1
#
_cell.length_a   1.000
_cell.length_b   1.000
_cell.length_c   1.000
_cell.angle_alpha   90.00
_cell.angle_beta   90.00
_cell.angle_gamma   90.00
#
_symmetry.space_group_name_H-M   'P 1'
#
loop_
_entity.id
_entity.type
_entity.pdbx_description
1 polymer ?
#
loop_
_entity_poly.entity_id
_entity_poly.type
_entity_poly.pdbx_seq_one_letter_code
_entity_poly.pdbx_strand_id
1 'polypeptide(L)'
;MIEIERSRLNREKGVIMLNKAMFVYFSFLFVAVIGFVNHYLSTLVLNALLILGFAALLLGAVPYTVVMIREEKKIKAMLDKFEKKNDQPGR
;
A
#
# COMPACT_ATOMS: atom_id res chain seq x y z
N MET A 1 -10.08 14.55 19.10
CA MET A 1 -8.68 14.84 18.76
C MET A 1 -7.87 13.57 18.53
N ILE A 2 -7.90 12.61 19.47
CA ILE A 2 -7.15 11.34 19.40
C ILE A 2 -7.46 10.48 18.15
N GLU A 3 -8.71 10.43 17.68
CA GLU A 3 -9.05 9.66 16.47
C GLU A 3 -8.42 10.20 15.19
N ILE A 4 -8.25 11.52 15.09
CA ILE A 4 -7.64 12.18 13.92
C ILE A 4 -6.14 11.87 13.89
N GLU A 5 -5.46 11.94 15.03
CA GLU A 5 -4.05 11.56 15.13
C GLU A 5 -3.84 10.07 14.83
N ARG A 6 -4.73 9.20 15.33
CA ARG A 6 -4.65 7.76 15.07
C ARG A 6 -4.84 7.43 13.58
N SER A 7 -5.73 8.15 12.90
CA SER A 7 -5.92 8.06 11.44
C SER A 7 -4.67 8.52 10.68
N ARG A 8 -4.12 9.69 11.02
CA ARG A 8 -2.85 10.17 10.42
C ARG A 8 -1.72 9.17 10.59
N LEU A 9 -1.56 8.61 11.79
CA LEU A 9 -0.51 7.66 12.12
C LEU A 9 -0.68 6.32 11.38
N ASN A 10 -1.92 5.84 11.18
CA ASN A 10 -2.19 4.67 10.36
C ASN A 10 -1.86 4.91 8.88
N ARG A 11 -2.17 6.10 8.36
CA ARG A 11 -1.85 6.46 6.99
C ARG A 11 -0.34 6.58 6.77
N GLU A 12 0.38 7.22 7.69
CA GLU A 12 1.84 7.28 7.68
C GLU A 12 2.47 5.89 7.77
N LYS A 13 1.99 5.02 8.67
CA LYS A 13 2.44 3.62 8.74
C LYS A 13 2.22 2.87 7.43
N GLY A 14 1.07 3.06 6.80
CA GLY A 14 0.76 2.47 5.49
C GLY A 14 1.74 2.91 4.41
N VAL A 15 2.04 4.20 4.33
CA VAL A 15 3.03 4.74 3.37
C VAL A 15 4.42 4.19 3.64
N ILE A 16 4.86 4.11 4.90
CA ILE A 16 6.16 3.54 5.28
C ILE A 16 6.25 2.07 4.88
N MET A 17 5.18 1.30 5.10
CA MET A 17 5.12 -0.12 4.76
C MET A 17 5.17 -0.34 3.26
N LEU A 18 4.42 0.46 2.48
CA LEU A 18 4.46 0.43 1.03
C LEU A 18 5.85 0.80 0.50
N ASN A 19 6.48 1.84 1.06
CA ASN A 19 7.82 2.25 0.67
C ASN A 19 8.87 1.17 0.95
N LYS A 20 8.80 0.50 2.11
CA LYS A 20 9.67 -0.66 2.41
C LYS A 20 9.44 -1.81 1.44
N ALA A 21 8.19 -2.13 1.11
CA ALA A 21 7.88 -3.20 0.16
C ALA A 21 8.39 -2.87 -1.26
N MET A 22 8.27 -1.62 -1.71
CA MET A 22 8.84 -1.16 -2.97
C MET A 22 10.37 -1.26 -2.95
N PHE A 23 11.03 -0.87 -1.86
CA PHE A 23 12.48 -0.98 -1.74
C PHE A 23 12.97 -2.44 -1.85
N VAL A 24 12.25 -3.38 -1.20
CA VAL A 24 12.52 -4.81 -1.31
C VAL A 24 12.32 -5.29 -2.76
N TYR A 25 11.21 -4.91 -3.40
CA TYR A 25 10.95 -5.27 -4.80
C TYR A 25 12.06 -4.78 -5.74
N PHE A 26 12.49 -3.52 -5.63
CA PHE A 26 13.58 -2.98 -6.44
C PHE A 26 14.92 -3.66 -6.15
N SER A 27 15.19 -4.03 -4.91
CA SER A 27 16.39 -4.80 -4.55
C SER A 27 16.39 -6.18 -5.22
N PHE A 28 15.26 -6.88 -5.21
CA PHE A 28 15.11 -8.15 -5.92
C PHE A 28 15.27 -8.00 -7.42
N LEU A 29 14.69 -6.94 -8.02
CA LEU A 29 14.82 -6.64 -9.44
C LEU A 29 16.28 -6.37 -9.83
N PHE A 30 17.00 -5.60 -9.00
CA PHE A 30 18.39 -5.26 -9.25
C PHE A 30 19.30 -6.50 -9.22
N VAL A 31 19.16 -7.34 -8.19
CA VAL A 31 19.90 -8.60 -8.09
C VAL A 31 19.55 -9.56 -9.23
N ALA A 32 18.26 -9.64 -9.60
CA ALA A 32 17.80 -10.45 -10.72
C ALA A 32 18.44 -10.01 -12.05
N VAL A 33 18.43 -8.71 -12.35
CA VAL A 33 19.00 -8.16 -13.59
C VAL A 33 20.52 -8.36 -13.62
N ILE A 34 21.23 -7.99 -12.56
CA ILE A 34 22.70 -8.15 -12.50
C ILE A 34 23.10 -9.62 -12.57
N GLY A 35 22.43 -10.49 -11.81
CA GLY A 35 22.72 -11.91 -11.78
C GLY A 35 22.44 -12.59 -13.12
N PHE A 36 21.41 -12.14 -13.85
CA PHE A 36 21.11 -12.63 -15.19
C PHE A 36 22.13 -12.14 -16.24
N VAL A 37 22.47 -10.85 -16.25
CA VAL A 37 23.43 -10.26 -17.21
C VAL A 37 24.83 -10.89 -17.05
N ASN A 38 25.24 -11.21 -15.82
CA ASN A 38 26.53 -11.87 -15.57
C ASN A 38 26.48 -13.40 -15.74
N HIS A 39 25.38 -13.95 -16.27
CA HIS A 39 25.16 -15.40 -16.44
C HIS A 39 25.28 -16.23 -15.14
N TYR A 40 25.25 -15.59 -13.96
CA TYR A 40 25.22 -16.28 -12.67
C TYR A 40 23.87 -16.93 -12.37
N LEU A 41 22.78 -16.42 -12.96
CA LEU A 41 21.43 -16.91 -12.75
C LEU A 41 20.85 -17.58 -13.99
N SER A 42 20.39 -18.82 -13.82
CA SER A 42 19.59 -19.53 -14.82
C SER A 42 18.18 -18.93 -14.92
N THR A 43 17.54 -19.06 -16.09
CA THR A 43 16.19 -18.58 -16.38
C THR A 43 15.15 -19.06 -15.35
N LEU A 44 15.34 -20.25 -14.78
CA LEU A 44 14.48 -20.79 -13.74
C LEU A 44 14.56 -19.97 -12.44
N VAL A 45 15.78 -19.59 -12.03
CA VAL A 45 16.00 -18.78 -10.82
C VAL A 45 15.53 -17.34 -11.03
N LEU A 46 15.68 -16.81 -12.25
CA LEU A 46 15.16 -15.49 -12.63
C LEU A 46 13.64 -15.40 -12.47
N ASN A 47 12.89 -16.38 -13.00
CA ASN A 47 11.44 -16.43 -12.87
C ASN A 47 11.01 -16.56 -11.39
N ALA A 48 11.72 -17.37 -10.60
CA ALA A 48 11.45 -17.50 -9.17
C ALA A 48 11.63 -16.17 -8.42
N LEU A 49 12.71 -15.42 -8.71
CA LEU A 49 12.95 -14.09 -8.13
C LEU A 49 11.86 -13.09 -8.51
N LEU A 50 11.41 -13.08 -9.77
CA LEU A 50 10.34 -12.20 -10.23
C LEU A 50 9.01 -12.50 -9.52
N ILE A 51 8.65 -13.77 -9.39
CA ILE A 51 7.42 -14.20 -8.70
C ILE A 51 7.50 -13.83 -7.20
N LEU A 52 8.64 -14.09 -6.54
CA LEU A 52 8.85 -13.73 -5.14
C LEU A 52 8.82 -12.22 -4.91
N GLY A 53 9.44 -11.43 -5.79
CA GLY A 53 9.39 -9.98 -5.74
C GLY A 53 7.96 -9.46 -5.88
N PHE A 54 7.19 -10.02 -6.82
CA PHE A 54 5.79 -9.66 -7.00
C PHE A 54 4.92 -10.04 -5.78
N ALA A 55 5.14 -11.22 -5.20
CA ALA A 55 4.46 -11.65 -3.97
C ALA A 55 4.78 -10.72 -2.79
N ALA A 56 6.05 -10.30 -2.63
CA ALA A 56 6.44 -9.34 -1.59
C ALA A 56 5.75 -7.97 -1.78
N LEU A 57 5.60 -7.52 -3.02
CA LEU A 57 4.89 -6.29 -3.34
C LEU A 57 3.39 -6.39 -3.01
N LEU A 58 2.75 -7.52 -3.31
CA LEU A 58 1.36 -7.78 -2.90
C LEU A 58 1.20 -7.77 -1.38
N LEU A 59 2.11 -8.41 -0.64
CA LEU A 59 2.07 -8.41 0.83
C LEU A 59 2.21 -6.99 1.43
N GLY A 60 2.91 -6.09 0.75
CA GLY A 60 3.01 -4.68 1.14
C GLY A 60 1.82 -3.82 0.70
N ALA A 61 1.32 -4.04 -0.52
CA ALA A 61 0.28 -3.22 -1.14
C ALA A 61 -1.12 -3.51 -0.59
N VAL A 62 -1.43 -4.78 -0.28
CA VAL A 62 -2.73 -5.20 0.25
C VAL A 62 -3.10 -4.48 1.57
N PRO A 63 -2.27 -4.51 2.64
CA PRO A 63 -2.62 -3.87 3.89
C PRO A 63 -2.77 -2.35 3.76
N TYR A 64 -1.94 -1.71 2.92
CA TYR A 64 -2.08 -0.29 2.60
C TYR A 64 -3.44 0.02 1.97
N THR A 65 -3.80 -0.72 0.93
CA THR A 65 -5.05 -0.52 0.17
C THR A 65 -6.28 -0.75 1.05
N VAL A 66 -6.26 -1.78 1.90
CA VAL A 66 -7.36 -2.08 2.83
C VAL A 66 -7.56 -0.95 3.85
N VAL A 67 -6.48 -0.40 4.41
CA VAL A 67 -6.55 0.73 5.35
C VAL A 67 -7.08 1.98 4.66
N MET A 68 -6.54 2.30 3.48
CA MET A 68 -6.95 3.47 2.70
C MET A 68 -8.44 3.44 2.34
N ILE A 69 -8.95 2.30 1.85
CA ILE A 69 -10.37 2.14 1.50
C ILE A 69 -11.27 2.31 2.74
N ARG A 70 -10.83 1.81 3.91
CA ARG A 70 -11.58 2.02 5.17
C ARG A 70 -11.62 3.49 5.57
N GLU A 71 -10.54 4.23 5.38
CA GLU A 71 -10.50 5.66 5.67
C GLU A 71 -11.36 6.45 4.71
N GLU A 72 -11.28 6.19 3.40
CA GLU A 72 -12.14 6.83 2.40
C GLU A 72 -13.63 6.62 2.71
N LYS A 73 -14.03 5.38 3.05
CA LYS A 73 -15.41 5.08 3.45
C LYS A 73 -15.84 5.85 4.69
N LYS A 74 -14.96 6.00 5.69
CA LYS A 74 -15.25 6.80 6.89
C LYS A 74 -15.45 8.28 6.55
N ILE A 75 -14.58 8.85 5.71
CA ILE A 75 -14.68 10.25 5.29
C ILE A 75 -15.97 10.48 4.52
N LYS A 76 -16.28 9.60 3.56
CA LYS A 76 -17.50 9.68 2.76
C LYS A 76 -18.77 9.59 3.62
N ALA A 77 -18.79 8.68 4.59
CA ALA A 77 -19.91 8.57 5.53
C ALA A 77 -20.06 9.79 6.45
N MET A 78 -18.97 10.52 6.75
CA MET A 78 -19.06 11.80 7.46
C MET A 78 -19.59 12.89 6.53
N LEU A 79 -19.12 12.95 5.29
CA LEU A 79 -19.57 13.91 4.28
C LEU A 79 -21.08 13.80 4.04
N ASP A 80 -21.59 12.58 3.79
CA ASP A 80 -23.01 12.30 3.58
C ASP A 80 -23.86 12.73 4.78
N LYS A 81 -23.34 12.62 6.02
CA LYS A 81 -24.01 13.10 7.24
C LYS A 81 -24.05 14.62 7.32
N PHE A 82 -22.99 15.31 6.88
CA PHE A 82 -22.97 16.77 6.84
C PHE A 82 -23.88 17.32 5.74
N GLU A 83 -23.91 16.71 4.56
CA GLU A 83 -24.85 17.08 3.49
C GLU A 83 -26.30 16.86 3.92
N LYS A 84 -26.65 15.68 4.45
CA LYS A 84 -28.01 15.43 4.99
C LYS A 84 -28.40 16.37 6.11
N LYS A 85 -27.45 16.83 6.93
CA LYS A 85 -27.72 17.79 8.01
C LYS A 85 -27.90 19.21 7.48
N ASN A 86 -27.22 19.60 6.40
CA ASN A 86 -27.42 20.89 5.74
C ASN A 86 -28.70 20.94 4.88
N ASP A 87 -29.18 19.81 4.37
CA ASP A 87 -30.48 19.68 3.67
C ASP A 87 -31.70 19.70 4.62
N GLN A 88 -31.48 19.72 5.94
CA GLN A 88 -32.52 20.04 6.93
C GLN A 88 -32.27 21.43 7.55
N PRO A 89 -32.53 22.53 6.81
CA PRO A 89 -32.55 23.85 7.41
C PRO A 89 -33.82 23.97 8.27
N GLY A 90 -33.68 23.75 9.57
CA GLY A 90 -34.70 24.12 10.56
C GLY A 90 -35.80 23.09 10.80
N ARG A 91 -35.65 22.36 11.90
CA ARG A 91 -36.72 22.23 12.90
C ARG A 91 -36.13 22.54 14.27
#